data_AF-A0A246JYD0-F1
#
_entry.id   AF-A0A246JYD0-F1
#
_cell.length_a   1.000
_cell.length_b   1.000
_cell.length_c   1.000
_cell.angle_alpha   90.00
_cell.angle_beta   90.00
_cell.angle_gamma   90.00
#
_symmetry.space_group_name_H-M   'P 1'
#
loop_
_entity.id
_entity.type
_entity.pdbx_description
1 polymer ?
#
loop_
_entity_poly.entity_id
_entity_poly.type
_entity_poly.pdbx_seq_one_letter_code
_entity_poly.pdbx_strand_id
1 'polypeptide(L)'
;MPSSKEADAGLSALQGMYEGWVSGSMFGRLKDVYQDSDYDANPGERVFADGFTVTLPLTVEDETETPRDLAVISVYNGGWVNWIWDGAWVNLTALTLDDDAPLAGRDREGLAAALAAYLAEGFGGEIGPQTAKRAARFESSLSLKLGSTQDATAPSYY
;
A
#
# COMPACT_ATOMS: atom_id res chain seq x y z
N MET A 1 11.14 -13.08 -23.13
CA MET A 1 10.46 -11.79 -22.88
C MET A 1 8.99 -12.12 -22.73
N PRO A 2 8.33 -11.69 -21.65
CA PRO A 2 6.88 -11.79 -21.55
C PRO A 2 6.23 -11.05 -22.73
N SER A 3 5.12 -11.56 -23.22
CA SER A 3 4.23 -10.80 -24.09
C SER A 3 3.65 -9.61 -23.33
N SER A 4 3.19 -8.58 -24.05
CA SER A 4 2.54 -7.42 -23.42
C SER A 4 1.39 -7.84 -22.50
N LYS A 5 0.60 -8.84 -22.93
CA LYS A 5 -0.51 -9.40 -22.15
C LYS A 5 -0.05 -10.06 -20.84
N GLU A 6 1.11 -10.70 -20.83
CA GLU A 6 1.66 -11.32 -19.60
C GLU A 6 2.20 -10.26 -18.64
N ALA A 7 2.78 -9.16 -19.17
CA ALA A 7 3.18 -8.02 -18.36
C ALA A 7 1.96 -7.33 -17.71
N ASP A 8 0.90 -7.11 -18.48
CA ASP A 8 -0.36 -6.53 -17.99
C ASP A 8 -1.02 -7.41 -16.91
N ALA A 9 -1.01 -8.74 -17.10
CA ALA A 9 -1.49 -9.68 -16.11
C ALA A 9 -0.63 -9.67 -14.83
N GLY A 10 0.70 -9.57 -14.97
CA GLY A 10 1.62 -9.44 -13.84
C GLY A 10 1.40 -8.15 -13.04
N LEU A 11 1.17 -7.03 -13.73
CA LEU A 11 0.83 -5.75 -13.12
C LEU A 11 -0.51 -5.82 -12.37
N SER A 12 -1.53 -6.43 -12.99
CA SER A 12 -2.83 -6.63 -12.36
C SER A 12 -2.72 -7.49 -11.09
N ALA A 13 -1.90 -8.53 -11.13
CA ALA A 13 -1.62 -9.37 -9.95
C ALA A 13 -0.86 -8.61 -8.86
N LEU A 14 0.09 -7.75 -9.23
CA LEU A 14 0.82 -6.90 -8.29
C LEU A 14 -0.13 -5.92 -7.59
N GLN A 15 -0.99 -5.23 -8.35
CA GLN A 15 -2.00 -4.31 -7.80
C GLN A 15 -2.99 -5.06 -6.89
N GLY A 16 -3.46 -6.23 -7.31
CA GLY A 16 -4.34 -7.09 -6.50
C GLY A 16 -3.68 -7.60 -5.21
N MET A 17 -2.39 -7.92 -5.24
CA MET A 17 -1.62 -8.28 -4.05
C MET A 17 -1.56 -7.10 -3.07
N TYR A 18 -1.25 -5.89 -3.54
CA TYR A 18 -1.25 -4.69 -2.70
C TYR A 18 -2.62 -4.38 -2.11
N GLU A 19 -3.70 -4.52 -2.89
CA GLU A 19 -5.07 -4.38 -2.39
C GLU A 19 -5.40 -5.40 -1.30
N GLY A 20 -4.97 -6.65 -1.48
CA GLY A 20 -5.06 -7.71 -0.47
C GLY A 20 -4.35 -7.33 0.83
N TRP A 21 -3.16 -6.74 0.74
CA TRP A 21 -2.41 -6.28 1.92
C TRP A 21 -3.09 -5.11 2.64
N VAL A 22 -3.60 -4.12 1.90
CA VAL A 22 -4.32 -2.98 2.50
C VAL A 22 -5.62 -3.43 3.15
N SER A 23 -6.42 -4.24 2.46
CA SER A 23 -7.69 -4.77 3.00
C SER A 23 -7.48 -5.72 4.17
N GLY A 24 -6.39 -6.51 4.15
CA GLY A 24 -5.96 -7.40 5.23
C GLY A 24 -5.37 -6.70 6.46
N SER A 25 -5.37 -5.36 6.50
CA SER A 25 -4.78 -4.56 7.58
C SER A 25 -3.29 -4.82 7.81
N MET A 26 -2.55 -5.22 6.77
CA MET A 26 -1.11 -5.50 6.85
C MET A 26 -0.32 -4.27 7.32
N PHE A 27 -0.77 -3.08 6.93
CA PHE A 27 -0.14 -1.80 7.25
C PHE A 27 -0.76 -1.11 8.48
N GLY A 28 -1.57 -1.85 9.24
CA GLY A 28 -2.38 -1.35 10.33
C GLY A 28 -3.87 -1.22 9.95
N ARG A 29 -4.69 -0.99 10.99
CA ARG A 29 -6.11 -0.67 10.90
C ARG A 29 -6.31 0.76 10.44
N LEU A 30 -7.16 0.91 9.43
CA LEU A 30 -7.62 2.21 8.98
C LEU A 30 -8.82 2.67 9.82
N LYS A 31 -8.91 3.97 10.05
CA LYS A 31 -10.08 4.62 10.64
C LYS A 31 -11.07 4.98 9.54
N ASP A 32 -12.28 4.47 9.62
CA ASP A 32 -13.34 4.81 8.68
C ASP A 32 -13.82 6.26 8.90
N VAL A 33 -13.88 7.04 7.81
CA VAL A 33 -14.28 8.44 7.78
C VAL A 33 -15.25 8.65 6.64
N TYR A 34 -16.42 9.23 6.92
CA TYR A 34 -17.48 9.47 5.93
C TYR A 34 -17.59 10.96 5.68
N GLN A 35 -17.54 11.36 4.42
CA GLN A 35 -17.50 12.76 4.01
C GLN A 35 -18.62 13.09 3.01
N ASP A 36 -19.24 14.25 3.20
CA ASP A 36 -20.28 14.83 2.35
C ASP A 36 -19.85 16.15 1.69
N SER A 37 -18.54 16.42 1.69
CA SER A 37 -17.87 17.52 1.00
C SER A 37 -16.44 17.14 0.62
N ASP A 38 -15.76 18.02 -0.12
CA ASP A 38 -14.31 17.90 -0.33
C ASP A 38 -13.58 17.77 1.03
N TYR A 39 -12.52 16.97 1.07
CA TYR A 39 -11.87 16.56 2.32
C TYR A 39 -10.36 16.36 2.17
N ASP A 40 -9.60 16.82 3.16
CA ASP A 40 -8.17 16.54 3.26
C ASP A 40 -7.95 15.30 4.12
N ALA A 41 -7.48 14.21 3.50
CA ALA A 41 -7.32 12.93 4.17
C ALA A 41 -6.11 12.90 5.11
N ASN A 42 -6.24 12.22 6.24
CA ASN A 42 -5.12 11.95 7.13
C ASN A 42 -4.52 10.56 6.89
N PRO A 43 -3.20 10.38 7.14
CA PRO A 43 -2.59 9.05 7.15
C PRO A 43 -3.35 8.08 8.06
N GLY A 44 -3.66 6.88 7.56
CA GLY A 44 -4.39 5.85 8.30
C GLY A 44 -5.91 5.94 8.20
N GLU A 45 -6.45 6.78 7.31
CA GLU A 45 -7.89 6.87 7.08
C GLU A 45 -8.39 5.98 5.93
N ARG A 46 -9.60 5.46 6.10
CA ARG A 46 -10.43 4.92 5.04
C ARG A 46 -11.58 5.89 4.80
N VAL A 47 -11.48 6.68 3.75
CA VAL A 47 -12.38 7.78 3.43
C VAL A 47 -13.46 7.32 2.47
N PHE A 48 -14.72 7.55 2.82
CA PHE A 48 -15.88 7.37 1.96
C PHE A 48 -16.35 8.76 1.52
N ALA A 49 -16.09 9.12 0.27
CA ALA A 49 -16.29 10.47 -0.27
C ALA A 49 -16.85 10.39 -1.71
N ASP A 50 -17.98 9.70 -1.86
CA ASP A 50 -18.59 9.46 -3.18
C ASP A 50 -19.06 10.77 -3.82
N GLY A 51 -18.45 11.14 -4.94
CA GLY A 51 -18.71 12.40 -5.63
C GLY A 51 -17.93 13.61 -5.10
N PHE A 52 -17.00 13.44 -4.15
CA PHE A 52 -16.22 14.53 -3.56
C PHE A 52 -14.71 14.39 -3.80
N THR A 53 -14.00 15.51 -3.81
CA THR A 53 -12.55 15.52 -3.99
C THR A 53 -11.88 15.20 -2.66
N VAL A 54 -10.98 14.22 -2.66
CA VAL A 54 -10.13 13.92 -1.51
C VAL A 54 -8.71 14.36 -1.82
N THR A 55 -8.21 15.34 -1.07
CA THR A 55 -6.82 15.80 -1.15
C THR A 55 -5.97 14.90 -0.28
N LEU A 56 -4.89 14.37 -0.83
CA LEU A 56 -3.88 13.68 -0.05
C LEU A 56 -2.96 14.71 0.61
N PRO A 57 -2.42 14.45 1.80
CA PRO A 57 -1.51 15.37 2.46
C PRO A 57 -0.21 15.41 1.65
N LEU A 58 -0.03 16.47 0.85
CA LEU A 58 1.02 16.56 -0.17
C LEU A 58 2.41 16.79 0.43
N THR A 59 2.53 17.51 1.54
CA THR A 59 3.83 17.86 2.14
C THR A 59 3.70 18.42 3.55
N VAL A 60 4.82 18.27 4.26
CA VAL A 60 5.30 18.93 5.48
C VAL A 60 5.37 20.46 5.30
N GLU A 61 4.26 21.11 4.94
CA GLU A 61 4.22 22.58 4.77
C GLU A 61 3.64 23.33 5.98
N ASP A 62 2.95 22.61 6.85
CA ASP A 62 2.83 22.99 8.25
C ASP A 62 3.73 22.04 9.05
N GLU A 63 4.22 22.44 10.22
CA GLU A 63 5.07 21.66 11.13
C GLU A 63 4.38 20.36 11.68
N THR A 64 3.42 19.81 10.96
CA THR A 64 2.74 18.55 11.19
C THR A 64 3.50 17.42 10.50
N GLU A 65 3.73 16.38 11.29
CA GLU A 65 4.66 15.28 11.07
C GLU A 65 4.58 14.66 9.66
N THR A 66 5.74 14.46 9.01
CA THR A 66 5.86 13.62 7.80
C THR A 66 5.07 12.33 7.97
N PRO A 67 4.26 11.89 6.97
CA PRO A 67 3.54 10.63 7.07
C PRO A 67 4.49 9.50 7.45
N ARG A 68 4.00 8.64 8.35
CA ARG A 68 4.81 7.52 8.81
C ARG A 68 5.15 6.61 7.64
N ASP A 69 6.32 6.00 7.72
CA ASP A 69 6.72 4.93 6.85
C ASP A 69 5.62 3.85 6.77
N LEU A 70 5.19 3.49 5.55
CA LEU A 70 4.06 2.58 5.28
C LEU A 70 2.68 3.08 5.73
N ALA A 71 2.50 4.39 5.93
CA ALA A 71 1.16 4.94 6.10
C ALA A 71 0.30 4.66 4.86
N VAL A 72 -0.98 4.38 5.08
CA VAL A 72 -1.93 4.06 4.02
C VAL A 72 -3.14 4.98 4.12
N ILE A 73 -3.66 5.37 2.96
CA ILE A 73 -4.97 6.03 2.82
C ILE A 73 -5.76 5.23 1.80
N SER A 74 -6.99 4.89 2.14
CA SER A 74 -7.91 4.21 1.23
C SER A 74 -9.10 5.12 0.97
N VAL A 75 -9.37 5.42 -0.29
CA VAL A 75 -10.46 6.34 -0.67
C VAL A 75 -11.48 5.59 -1.51
N TYR A 76 -12.74 5.70 -1.14
CA TYR A 76 -13.87 5.27 -1.94
C TYR A 76 -14.55 6.49 -2.57
N ASN A 77 -14.48 6.59 -3.90
CA ASN A 77 -15.19 7.57 -4.71
C ASN A 77 -15.54 6.94 -6.07
N GLY A 78 -16.73 6.32 -6.18
CA GLY A 78 -17.08 5.45 -7.31
C GLY A 78 -16.24 4.16 -7.46
N GLY A 79 -15.27 3.93 -6.55
CA GLY A 79 -14.33 2.80 -6.56
C GLY A 79 -13.26 2.99 -5.50
N TRP A 80 -12.58 1.91 -5.11
CA TRP A 80 -11.48 1.95 -4.13
C TRP A 80 -10.18 2.36 -4.81
N VAL A 81 -9.51 3.35 -4.23
CA VAL A 81 -8.14 3.74 -4.57
C VAL A 81 -7.30 3.69 -3.31
N ASN A 82 -6.22 2.91 -3.35
CA ASN A 82 -5.33 2.75 -2.21
C ASN A 82 -4.00 3.48 -2.45
N TRP A 83 -3.58 4.23 -1.45
CA TRP A 83 -2.33 4.98 -1.45
C TRP A 83 -1.44 4.50 -0.32
N ILE A 84 -0.14 4.42 -0.58
CA ILE A 84 0.87 4.12 0.44
C ILE A 84 1.96 5.18 0.44
N TRP A 85 2.50 5.46 1.62
CA TRP A 85 3.68 6.28 1.78
C TRP A 85 4.96 5.44 1.69
N ASP A 86 5.75 5.67 0.64
CA ASP A 86 7.08 5.08 0.42
C ASP A 86 8.09 6.18 0.03
N GLY A 87 8.23 7.20 0.89
CA GLY A 87 9.00 8.42 0.61
C GLY A 87 8.23 9.49 -0.18
N ALA A 88 7.13 9.08 -0.83
CA ALA A 88 6.06 9.92 -1.36
C ALA A 88 4.76 9.10 -1.36
N TRP A 89 3.61 9.75 -1.57
CA TRP A 89 2.36 9.04 -1.80
C TRP A 89 2.39 8.35 -3.16
N VAL A 90 2.19 7.03 -3.16
CA VAL A 90 2.13 6.21 -4.36
C VAL A 90 0.77 5.54 -4.47
N ASN A 91 0.15 5.65 -5.64
CA ASN A 91 -1.13 5.02 -5.93
C ASN A 91 -0.91 3.54 -6.25
N LEU A 92 -1.41 2.65 -5.41
CA LEU A 92 -1.28 1.20 -5.56
C LEU A 92 -2.25 0.62 -6.59
N THR A 93 -3.34 1.33 -6.91
CA THR A 93 -4.41 0.89 -7.80
C THR A 93 -4.21 1.35 -9.25
N ALA A 94 -3.43 2.41 -9.47
CA ALA A 94 -3.21 3.02 -10.78
C ALA A 94 -1.76 2.90 -11.29
N LEU A 95 -1.02 1.90 -10.81
CA LEU A 95 0.34 1.60 -11.30
C LEU A 95 0.34 1.26 -12.79
N THR A 96 1.41 1.60 -13.48
CA THR A 96 1.70 1.27 -14.87
C THR A 96 2.99 0.45 -14.96
N LEU A 97 3.29 -0.07 -16.16
CA LEU A 97 4.54 -0.82 -16.39
C LEU A 97 5.79 0.07 -16.38
N ASP A 98 5.62 1.39 -16.47
CA ASP A 98 6.71 2.36 -16.46
C ASP A 98 7.04 2.85 -15.04
N ASP A 99 6.20 2.52 -14.05
CA ASP A 99 6.41 2.92 -12.66
C ASP A 99 7.41 2.02 -11.94
N ASP A 100 8.19 2.61 -11.04
CA ASP A 100 8.94 1.84 -10.05
C ASP A 100 7.96 1.15 -9.09
N ALA A 101 8.12 -0.17 -8.92
CA ALA A 101 7.25 -0.93 -8.03
C ALA A 101 7.36 -0.41 -6.58
N PRO A 102 6.24 -0.04 -5.93
CA PRO A 102 6.25 0.43 -4.54
C PRO A 102 6.90 -0.59 -3.61
N LEU A 103 7.65 -0.12 -2.60
CA LEU A 103 8.36 -0.95 -1.62
C LEU A 103 9.54 -1.76 -2.18
N ALA A 104 9.79 -1.74 -3.51
CA ALA A 104 10.92 -2.44 -4.11
C ALA A 104 12.28 -1.91 -3.64
N GLY A 105 12.35 -0.64 -3.21
CA GLY A 105 13.56 -0.05 -2.62
C GLY A 105 13.96 -0.67 -1.27
N ARG A 106 13.04 -1.39 -0.62
CA ARG A 106 13.23 -1.97 0.73
C ARG A 106 13.83 -3.37 0.64
N ASP A 107 13.25 -4.20 -0.22
CA ASP A 107 13.75 -5.52 -0.60
C ASP A 107 13.10 -5.97 -1.91
N ARG A 108 13.74 -5.64 -3.03
CA ARG A 108 13.27 -6.01 -4.38
C ARG A 108 13.09 -7.52 -4.54
N GLU A 109 13.99 -8.32 -3.98
CA GLU A 109 13.91 -9.78 -4.08
C GLU A 109 12.79 -10.34 -3.20
N GLY A 110 12.56 -9.72 -2.04
CA GLY A 110 11.43 -9.96 -1.15
C GLY A 110 10.09 -9.74 -1.85
N LEU A 111 9.91 -8.56 -2.46
CA LEU A 111 8.71 -8.21 -3.21
C LEU A 111 8.48 -9.16 -4.39
N ALA A 112 9.53 -9.47 -5.17
CA ALA A 112 9.43 -10.41 -6.28
C ALA A 112 9.04 -11.82 -5.80
N ALA A 113 9.55 -12.28 -4.65
CA ALA A 113 9.16 -13.56 -4.07
C ALA A 113 7.71 -13.57 -3.61
N ALA A 114 7.21 -12.47 -3.03
CA ALA A 114 5.81 -12.33 -2.64
C ALA A 114 4.87 -12.35 -3.85
N LEU A 115 5.19 -11.59 -4.91
CA LEU A 115 4.43 -11.62 -6.15
C LEU A 115 4.42 -13.02 -6.79
N ALA A 116 5.57 -13.72 -6.78
CA ALA A 116 5.65 -15.09 -7.28
C ALA A 116 4.75 -16.04 -6.47
N ALA A 117 4.66 -15.88 -5.15
CA ALA A 117 3.76 -16.66 -4.31
C ALA A 117 2.29 -16.40 -4.65
N TYR A 118 1.92 -15.12 -4.79
CA TYR A 118 0.57 -14.70 -5.16
C TYR A 118 0.13 -15.24 -6.53
N LEU A 119 1.02 -15.14 -7.53
CA LEU A 119 0.77 -15.71 -8.86
C LEU A 119 0.68 -17.23 -8.83
N ALA A 120 1.56 -17.91 -8.09
CA ALA A 120 1.53 -19.37 -7.99
C ALA A 120 0.19 -19.86 -7.42
N GLU A 121 -0.34 -19.20 -6.39
CA GLU A 121 -1.66 -19.53 -5.84
C GLU A 121 -2.78 -19.37 -6.89
N GLY A 122 -2.80 -18.25 -7.63
CA GLY A 122 -3.81 -17.99 -8.64
C GLY A 122 -3.77 -18.92 -9.86
N PHE A 123 -2.59 -19.44 -10.21
CA PHE A 123 -2.39 -20.32 -11.37
C PHE A 123 -2.21 -21.81 -11.00
N GLY A 124 -2.31 -22.17 -9.71
CA GLY A 124 -2.13 -23.54 -9.23
C GLY A 124 -0.68 -24.05 -9.32
N GLY A 125 0.29 -23.14 -9.29
CA GLY A 125 1.71 -23.45 -9.29
C GLY A 125 2.29 -23.66 -7.88
N GLU A 126 3.51 -24.19 -7.82
CA GLU A 126 4.28 -24.33 -6.58
C GLU A 126 5.51 -23.42 -6.62
N ILE A 127 5.82 -22.79 -5.49
CA ILE A 127 7.07 -22.04 -5.30
C ILE A 127 8.08 -22.85 -4.48
N GLY A 128 9.37 -22.66 -4.78
CA GLY A 128 10.43 -23.28 -4.01
C GLY A 128 10.47 -22.79 -2.56
N PRO A 129 10.98 -23.61 -1.61
CA PRO A 129 10.96 -23.29 -0.18
C PRO A 129 11.77 -22.03 0.17
N GLN A 130 12.81 -21.71 -0.60
CA GLN A 130 13.58 -20.47 -0.40
C GLN A 130 12.78 -19.23 -0.82
N THR A 131 12.02 -19.31 -1.91
CA THR A 131 11.13 -18.23 -2.37
C THR A 131 10.03 -17.99 -1.35
N ALA A 132 9.37 -19.04 -0.87
CA ALA A 132 8.34 -18.95 0.16
C ALA A 132 8.88 -18.28 1.44
N LYS A 133 10.05 -18.70 1.90
CA LYS A 133 10.70 -18.11 3.08
C LYS A 133 11.05 -16.64 2.89
N ARG A 134 11.44 -16.25 1.68
CA ARG A 134 11.78 -14.86 1.35
C ARG A 134 10.53 -13.98 1.30
N ALA A 135 9.45 -14.45 0.66
CA ALA A 135 8.15 -13.80 0.67
C ALA A 135 7.66 -13.54 2.11
N ALA A 136 7.62 -14.59 2.94
CA ALA A 136 7.18 -14.48 4.33
C ALA A 136 8.02 -13.52 5.17
N ARG A 137 9.34 -13.46 4.94
CA ARG A 137 10.23 -12.49 5.61
C ARG A 137 9.92 -11.06 5.20
N PHE A 138 9.70 -10.82 3.92
CA PHE A 138 9.34 -9.52 3.40
C PHE A 138 8.01 -9.06 4.00
N GLU A 139 6.97 -9.88 3.94
CA GLU A 139 5.66 -9.58 4.51
C GLU A 139 5.69 -9.37 6.03
N SER A 140 6.49 -10.16 6.74
CA SER A 140 6.72 -9.97 8.17
C SER A 140 7.39 -8.62 8.46
N SER A 141 8.35 -8.19 7.62
CA SER A 141 9.02 -6.91 7.80
C SER A 141 8.10 -5.71 7.60
N LEU A 142 7.07 -5.86 6.77
CA LEU A 142 6.03 -4.85 6.56
C LEU A 142 5.01 -4.85 7.71
N SER A 143 4.51 -6.02 8.11
CA SER A 143 3.46 -6.13 9.13
C SER A 143 3.92 -5.85 10.57
N LEU A 144 5.20 -6.08 10.88
CA LEU A 144 5.77 -5.73 12.19
C LEU A 144 5.94 -4.22 12.38
N LYS A 145 5.97 -3.46 11.28
CA LYS A 145 5.92 -2.01 11.33
C LYS A 145 4.46 -1.60 11.34
N LEU A 146 3.99 -1.10 12.48
CA LEU A 146 2.58 -0.72 12.65
C LEU A 146 2.12 0.43 11.74
N GLY A 147 2.98 1.01 10.89
CA GLY A 147 2.61 1.98 9.84
C GLY A 147 1.56 2.98 10.30
N SER A 148 0.31 2.76 9.87
CA SER A 148 -0.88 3.56 10.15
C SER A 148 -1.46 3.50 11.58
N THR A 149 -1.01 2.60 12.47
CA THR A 149 -1.71 2.24 13.73
C THR A 149 -1.09 2.67 15.05
N GLN A 150 -0.01 3.46 15.07
CA GLN A 150 0.47 4.02 16.34
C GLN A 150 0.07 5.48 16.47
N ASP A 151 -0.49 5.84 17.63
CA ASP A 151 -0.79 7.23 17.98
C ASP A 151 0.45 8.13 17.78
N ALA A 152 0.24 9.34 17.27
CA ALA A 152 1.20 10.42 17.38
C ALA A 152 1.32 10.79 18.87
N THR A 153 2.25 10.14 19.57
CA THR A 153 2.61 10.57 20.92
C THR A 153 3.26 11.94 20.78
N ALA A 154 2.53 13.00 21.15
CA ALA A 154 3.10 14.33 21.22
C ALA A 154 4.40 14.30 22.06
N PRO A 155 5.48 14.99 21.63
CA PRO A 155 6.70 15.03 22.40
C PRO A 155 6.43 15.69 23.75
N SER A 156 6.46 14.87 24.82
CA SER A 156 6.37 15.32 26.20
C SER A 156 7.72 15.88 26.63
N TYR A 157 7.90 17.19 26.55
CA TYR A 157 9.01 17.88 27.21
C TYR A 157 8.61 18.13 28.69
N TYR A 158 9.19 17.37 29.62
CA TYR A 158 9.25 17.70 31.05
C TYR A 158 10.60 18.30 31.38
#